data_AF-A0AAV2AGJ9-F1
#
_entry.id   AF-A0AAV2AGJ9-F1
#
_cell.length_a   1.000
_cell.length_b   1.000
_cell.length_c   1.000
_cell.angle_alpha   90.00
_cell.angle_beta   90.00
_cell.angle_gamma   90.00
#
_symmetry.space_group_name_H-M   'P 1'
#
loop_
_entity.id
_entity.type
_entity.pdbx_description
1 polymer ?
#
loop_
_entity_poly.entity_id
_entity_poly.type
_entity_poly.pdbx_seq_one_letter_code
_entity_poly.pdbx_strand_id
1 'polypeptide(L)'
;MKVILVLCATALMVGLVLSEHFDPPSQHTLDFYMKFEKQHGENVNCKGNHTFYQYTDCDVRCDFKPTDSCGGASFIGCKACKKGYIPVDNTRKHCVKPEDCPK
;
A
#
# COMPACT_ATOMS: atom_id res chain seq x y z
N MET A 1 -49.36 33.90 -23.97
CA MET A 1 -48.08 34.05 -24.71
C MET A 1 -47.01 34.37 -23.68
N LYS A 2 -45.92 33.65 -23.44
CA LYS A 2 -45.16 32.64 -24.20
C LYS A 2 -44.62 31.60 -23.22
N VAL A 3 -44.71 30.34 -23.65
CA VAL A 3 -43.98 29.17 -23.15
C VAL A 3 -42.53 29.26 -23.67
N ILE A 4 -41.52 29.11 -22.81
CA ILE A 4 -40.15 28.66 -23.12
C ILE A 4 -39.65 27.96 -21.83
N LEU A 5 -39.74 26.63 -21.73
CA LEU A 5 -38.75 25.61 -22.16
C LEU A 5 -37.49 25.63 -21.25
N VAL A 6 -37.30 24.69 -20.30
CA VAL A 6 -36.98 23.25 -20.44
C VAL A 6 -35.46 22.98 -20.51
N LEU A 7 -34.97 22.15 -19.57
CA LEU A 7 -33.71 21.36 -19.57
C LEU A 7 -32.40 22.19 -19.40
N CYS A 8 -31.32 21.76 -18.75
CA CYS A 8 -30.88 20.42 -18.34
C CYS A 8 -29.66 20.56 -17.39
N ALA A 9 -29.47 19.55 -16.53
CA ALA A 9 -28.18 19.07 -15.97
C ALA A 9 -27.37 20.06 -15.10
N THR A 10 -27.38 19.96 -13.76
CA THR A 10 -26.70 18.89 -12.98
C THR A 10 -25.62 18.14 -13.75
N ALA A 11 -24.53 18.83 -14.06
CA ALA A 11 -23.20 18.22 -14.17
C ALA A 11 -22.35 18.85 -13.06
N LEU A 12 -22.62 18.49 -11.80
CA LEU A 12 -21.70 17.66 -11.02
C LEU A 12 -20.30 17.61 -11.65
N MET A 13 -19.41 18.37 -11.03
CA MET A 13 -17.96 18.31 -11.21
C MET A 13 -17.53 16.84 -11.22
N VAL A 14 -17.27 16.29 -12.40
CA VAL A 14 -16.70 14.95 -12.56
C VAL A 14 -15.27 15.04 -12.03
N GLY A 15 -15.05 14.33 -10.92
CA GLY A 15 -13.75 14.20 -10.30
C GLY A 15 -12.72 13.63 -11.26
N LEU A 16 -11.65 14.37 -11.47
CA LEU A 16 -10.39 13.85 -11.96
C LEU A 16 -9.63 13.23 -10.78
N VAL A 17 -10.11 12.06 -10.35
CA VAL A 17 -9.25 11.10 -9.65
C VAL A 17 -8.61 10.27 -10.76
N LEU A 18 -7.46 10.72 -11.24
CA LEU A 18 -6.58 9.89 -12.05
C LEU A 18 -6.04 8.80 -11.14
N SER A 19 -6.73 7.66 -11.17
CA SER A 19 -6.36 6.45 -10.47
C SER A 19 -4.97 6.01 -10.90
N GLU A 20 -4.00 6.13 -10.00
CA GLU A 20 -2.75 5.39 -10.10
C GLU A 20 -3.11 3.90 -10.12
N HIS A 21 -2.62 3.19 -11.14
CA HIS A 21 -2.91 1.78 -11.37
C HIS A 21 -2.20 0.96 -10.29
N PHE A 22 -2.81 0.91 -9.10
CA PHE A 22 -2.52 -0.12 -8.11
C PHE A 22 -3.04 -1.41 -8.71
N ASP A 23 -2.17 -2.19 -9.34
CA ASP A 23 -2.52 -3.54 -9.74
C ASP A 23 -2.87 -4.31 -8.45
N PRO A 24 -4.16 -4.63 -8.22
CA PRO A 24 -4.52 -5.36 -7.03
C PRO A 24 -3.80 -6.71 -7.06
N PRO A 25 -3.37 -7.25 -5.91
CA PRO A 25 -2.78 -8.57 -5.85
C PRO A 25 -3.70 -9.56 -6.57
N SER A 26 -3.12 -10.46 -7.37
CA SER A 26 -3.93 -11.46 -8.09
C SER A 26 -4.81 -12.22 -7.11
N GLN A 27 -5.98 -12.68 -7.56
CA GLN A 27 -6.91 -13.42 -6.71
C GLN A 27 -6.24 -14.60 -6.02
N HIS A 28 -5.32 -15.27 -6.71
CA HIS A 28 -4.51 -16.35 -6.14
C HIS A 28 -3.64 -15.91 -4.96
N THR A 29 -3.02 -14.73 -5.04
CA THR A 29 -2.22 -14.16 -3.94
C THR A 29 -3.10 -13.83 -2.75
N LEU A 30 -4.27 -13.21 -2.98
CA LEU A 30 -5.25 -12.92 -1.93
C LEU A 30 -5.75 -14.20 -1.25
N ASP A 31 -6.11 -15.21 -2.02
CA ASP A 31 -6.59 -16.49 -1.50
C ASP A 31 -5.51 -17.21 -0.69
N PHE A 32 -4.25 -17.16 -1.15
CA PHE A 32 -3.11 -17.68 -0.42
C PHE A 32 -2.95 -16.98 0.94
N TYR A 33 -3.01 -15.64 0.97
CA TYR A 33 -2.92 -14.88 2.22
C TYR A 33 -4.05 -15.21 3.19
N MET A 34 -5.30 -15.17 2.72
CA MET A 34 -6.46 -15.47 3.56
C MET A 34 -6.40 -16.89 4.14
N LYS A 35 -5.94 -17.86 3.34
CA LYS A 35 -5.76 -19.23 3.80
C LYS A 35 -4.64 -19.34 4.82
N PHE A 36 -3.50 -18.69 4.57
CA PHE A 36 -2.33 -18.72 5.44
C PHE A 36 -2.61 -18.05 6.79
N GLU A 37 -3.22 -16.87 6.78
CA GLU A 37 -3.62 -16.14 7.98
C GLU A 37 -4.67 -16.92 8.78
N LYS A 38 -5.66 -17.53 8.12
CA LYS A 38 -6.65 -18.39 8.78
C LYS A 38 -6.02 -19.62 9.42
N GLN A 39 -4.95 -20.15 8.84
CA GLN A 39 -4.26 -21.35 9.36
C GLN A 39 -3.24 -21.05 10.46
N HIS A 40 -2.62 -19.87 10.43
CA HIS A 40 -1.47 -19.58 11.29
C HIS A 40 -1.59 -18.30 12.14
N GLY A 41 -2.67 -17.53 11.98
CA GLY A 41 -2.91 -16.25 12.65
C GLY A 41 -2.16 -15.07 12.00
N GLU A 42 -2.51 -13.85 12.42
CA GLU A 42 -1.73 -12.65 12.12
C GLU A 42 -0.35 -12.73 12.82
N ASN A 43 0.73 -12.25 12.18
CA ASN A 43 2.10 -12.30 12.69
C ASN A 43 2.66 -13.72 12.97
N VAL A 44 2.99 -14.51 11.95
CA VAL A 44 3.72 -15.78 12.18
C VAL A 44 5.18 -15.56 12.60
N ASN A 45 5.34 -15.27 13.90
CA ASN A 45 6.57 -15.13 14.69
C ASN A 45 7.66 -14.17 14.16
N CYS A 46 7.27 -13.07 13.52
CA CYS A 46 8.21 -12.00 13.17
C CYS A 46 8.62 -11.19 14.41
N LYS A 47 9.92 -10.86 14.55
CA LYS A 47 10.46 -10.17 15.73
C LYS A 47 10.33 -8.65 15.62
N GLY A 48 10.08 -7.99 16.77
CA GLY A 48 10.05 -6.54 16.88
C GLY A 48 8.89 -5.88 16.13
N ASN A 49 9.21 -4.87 15.32
CA ASN A 49 8.22 -4.08 14.57
C ASN A 49 7.92 -4.62 13.16
N HIS A 50 8.20 -5.91 12.93
CA HIS A 50 7.94 -6.58 11.66
C HIS A 50 6.65 -7.39 11.69
N THR A 51 6.09 -7.64 10.52
CA THR A 51 4.95 -8.53 10.29
C THR A 51 5.21 -9.43 9.08
N PHE A 52 4.50 -10.55 8.98
CA PHE A 52 4.54 -11.41 7.80
C PHE A 52 3.55 -10.86 6.79
N TYR A 53 4.05 -10.09 5.82
CA TYR A 53 3.19 -9.46 4.83
C TYR A 53 3.96 -9.17 3.52
N GLN A 54 3.25 -8.66 2.52
CA GLN A 54 3.84 -8.19 1.28
C GLN A 54 4.66 -6.94 1.54
N TYR A 55 5.79 -6.83 0.84
CA TYR A 55 6.61 -5.63 0.80
C TYR A 55 7.29 -5.49 -0.56
N THR A 56 7.67 -4.27 -0.94
CA THR A 56 8.22 -3.99 -2.27
C THR A 56 9.49 -3.15 -2.22
N ASP A 57 10.35 -3.19 -3.23
CA ASP A 57 11.50 -2.27 -3.29
C ASP A 57 11.11 -0.78 -3.31
N CYS A 58 9.84 -0.51 -3.59
CA CYS A 58 9.22 0.80 -3.71
C CYS A 58 8.51 1.27 -2.44
N ASP A 59 8.53 0.51 -1.33
CA ASP A 59 7.97 1.03 -0.10
C ASP A 59 8.76 2.26 0.36
N VAL A 60 8.07 3.22 0.98
CA VAL A 60 8.69 4.37 1.62
C VAL A 60 9.65 3.89 2.71
N ARG A 61 10.84 4.48 2.76
CA ARG A 61 11.88 4.24 3.77
C ARG A 61 12.45 5.55 4.28
N CYS A 62 13.21 5.51 5.35
CA CYS A 62 13.93 6.70 5.83
C CYS A 62 14.90 7.25 4.77
N ASP A 63 15.60 6.35 4.06
CA ASP A 63 16.59 6.70 3.04
C ASP A 63 16.00 6.91 1.64
N PHE A 64 14.72 6.63 1.44
CA PHE A 64 14.13 6.56 0.11
C PHE A 64 12.65 6.90 0.10
N LYS A 65 12.30 7.85 -0.78
CA LYS A 65 10.92 8.15 -1.14
C LYS A 65 10.71 7.69 -2.59
N PRO A 66 9.82 6.71 -2.83
CA PRO A 66 9.53 6.25 -4.18
C PRO A 66 8.95 7.39 -5.03
N THR A 67 9.25 7.35 -6.33
CA THR A 67 8.54 8.13 -7.35
C THR A 67 7.43 7.28 -7.96
N ASP A 68 6.48 7.93 -8.63
CA ASP A 68 5.31 7.29 -9.26
C ASP A 68 5.70 6.17 -10.26
N SER A 69 6.91 6.23 -10.80
CA SER A 69 7.47 5.26 -11.75
C SER A 69 8.26 4.11 -11.10
N CYS A 70 8.16 3.91 -9.79
CA CYS A 70 8.95 2.89 -9.12
C CYS A 70 8.54 1.48 -9.54
N GLY A 71 9.37 0.85 -10.40
CA GLY A 71 9.24 -0.54 -10.81
C GLY A 71 10.11 -1.42 -9.92
N GLY A 72 9.51 -2.01 -8.87
CA GLY A 72 10.20 -2.86 -7.90
C GLY A 72 9.66 -4.28 -7.86
N ALA A 73 10.46 -5.22 -7.36
CA ALA A 73 9.96 -6.55 -7.09
C ALA A 73 9.05 -6.54 -5.85
N SER A 74 8.05 -7.42 -5.85
CA SER A 74 7.19 -7.69 -4.69
C SER A 74 7.64 -8.97 -4.00
N PHE A 75 7.69 -8.94 -2.66
CA PHE A 75 8.12 -10.04 -1.82
C PHE A 75 7.11 -10.30 -0.71
N ILE A 76 7.18 -11.49 -0.11
CA ILE A 76 6.34 -11.88 1.02
C ILE A 76 7.24 -12.43 2.13
N GLY A 77 7.10 -11.93 3.36
CA GLY A 77 7.80 -12.47 4.53
C GLY A 77 7.91 -11.52 5.71
N CYS A 78 8.66 -11.91 6.75
CA CYS A 78 8.86 -11.14 7.98
C CYS A 78 9.71 -9.86 7.84
N LYS A 79 9.97 -9.37 6.63
CA LYS A 79 10.66 -8.11 6.38
C LYS A 79 9.70 -6.94 6.10
N ALA A 80 8.40 -7.22 6.04
CA ALA A 80 7.41 -6.17 6.03
C ALA A 80 7.33 -5.49 7.41
N CYS A 81 7.14 -4.18 7.43
CA CYS A 81 6.96 -3.43 8.66
C CYS A 81 5.49 -3.47 9.10
N LYS A 82 5.24 -3.47 10.41
CA LYS A 82 3.89 -3.28 10.96
C LYS A 82 3.30 -1.95 10.47
N LYS A 83 1.97 -1.88 10.42
CA LYS A 83 1.25 -0.64 10.07
C LYS A 83 1.76 0.54 10.91
N GLY A 84 2.12 1.64 10.25
CA GLY A 84 2.67 2.84 10.89
C GLY A 84 4.19 2.84 11.07
N TYR A 85 4.89 1.77 10.67
CA TYR A 85 6.35 1.70 10.67
C TYR A 85 6.88 1.60 9.24
N ILE A 86 8.06 2.16 9.00
CA ILE A 86 8.78 2.12 7.73
C ILE A 86 10.19 1.55 7.91
N PRO A 87 10.80 0.92 6.89
CA PRO A 87 12.18 0.50 6.95
C PRO A 87 13.12 1.69 7.04
N VAL A 88 14.24 1.51 7.75
CA VAL A 88 15.34 2.48 7.72
C VAL A 88 16.02 2.51 6.33
N ASP A 89 16.26 1.33 5.77
CA ASP A 89 16.99 1.13 4.53
C ASP A 89 16.48 -0.09 3.75
N ASN A 90 17.09 -0.36 2.58
CA ASN A 90 16.74 -1.51 1.73
C ASN A 90 17.01 -2.89 2.39
N THR A 91 17.81 -2.95 3.46
CA THR A 91 18.09 -4.19 4.17
C THR A 91 16.88 -4.63 5.00
N ARG A 92 16.01 -3.68 5.36
CA ARG A 92 14.79 -3.88 6.13
C ARG A 92 15.05 -4.61 7.45
N LYS A 93 16.21 -4.36 8.06
CA LYS A 93 16.56 -4.91 9.39
C LYS A 93 15.82 -4.21 10.51
N HIS A 94 15.49 -2.93 10.32
CA HIS A 94 14.88 -2.08 11.31
C HIS A 94 13.63 -1.41 10.72
N CYS A 95 12.52 -1.54 11.44
CA CYS A 95 11.27 -0.83 11.18
C CYS A 95 11.05 0.19 12.30
N VAL A 96 11.00 1.47 11.93
CA VAL A 96 10.86 2.61 12.84
C VAL A 96 9.63 3.42 12.45
N LYS A 97 9.13 4.27 13.36
CA LYS A 97 8.16 5.27 12.92
C LYS A 97 8.86 6.31 12.05
N PRO A 98 8.17 6.96 11.10
CA PRO A 98 8.78 7.98 10.25
C PRO A 98 9.48 9.11 11.03
N GLU A 99 8.95 9.51 12.18
CA GLU A 99 9.54 10.51 13.07
C GLU A 99 10.85 10.07 13.75
N ASP A 100 11.11 8.77 13.82
CA ASP A 100 12.28 8.16 14.45
C ASP A 100 13.37 7.80 13.42
N CYS A 101 13.25 8.27 12.18
CA CYS A 101 14.29 8.06 11.16
C CYS A 101 15.63 8.66 11.61
N PRO A 102 16.74 7.90 11.50
CA PRO A 102 18.07 8.44 11.80
C PRO A 102 18.36 9.64 10.90
N LYS A 103 18.91 10.70 11.50
CA LYS A 103 19.31 11.92 10.79
C LYS A 103 20.66 11.77 10.11
#